data_AF-A0AAV2LGF5-F1
#
_entry.id   AF-A0AAV2LGF5-F1
#
_cell.length_a   1.000
_cell.length_b   1.000
_cell.length_c   1.000
_cell.angle_alpha   90.00
_cell.angle_beta   90.00
_cell.angle_gamma   90.00
#
_symmetry.space_group_name_H-M   'P 1'
#
loop_
_entity.id
_entity.type
_entity.pdbx_description
1 polymer ?
#
loop_
_entity_poly.entity_id
_entity_poly.type
_entity_poly.pdbx_seq_one_letter_code
_entity_poly.pdbx_strand_id
1 'polypeptide(L)'
;MLNLDRRHGQDIGGPCELKSPSSFGEDTFQKQVGFQVLEAYARYHRPEFEQYFSKDFVLGLLQQGYGELHHKDPAIIDFIHSCLRLLISCPSVLDIFSVIQVEVLRMVCERPDPVLCARLSTLLSDFVQCIPKDRTGSLFCQQLVRTISYFQCFANEEQELREYVNQVTRVSTLLQNIWKVDPTTLLPSLQEVFSIISSTELTYEPSIALACLVQHIPVQMITVLIKSLTTDQSVKDSNMTKALCRMIDWLSWPLAHHVDIWVIALLKGLAAVQKFTILIDVTLLKIELVFNRLWYPIVRQGALAVLSHMLLSFQHSPEAFHLVVPRVVPLAQSLATDGHSNSKPFLFQFSELIHCMMYHYSGFPDLYDNILESIKDLPKPGEDKIKLVLNQSAWTSQSNSFAPGFLRPSGKSETGKTGLVNLGNTCYMNSILQTLFMATDFRRHVLSLKMNGSERLMKKLQLLFAFLAHTQRAAYAPKHFLEASRPPWFNAGSQQDCSEYLRFLLDRNHQLFLPSFDVKVA
;
A
#
# COMPACT_ATOMS: atom_id res chain seq x y z
N MET A 1 -10.34 50.95 13.67
CA MET A 1 -10.56 52.22 14.41
C MET A 1 -11.38 51.84 15.64
N LEU A 2 -10.91 52.16 16.85
CA LEU A 2 -11.63 51.91 18.10
C LEU A 2 -13.03 52.53 18.00
N ASN A 3 -14.08 51.74 18.25
CA ASN A 3 -15.40 52.31 18.51
C ASN A 3 -15.41 52.83 19.95
N LEU A 4 -14.77 53.98 20.14
CA LEU A 4 -14.86 54.79 21.35
C LEU A 4 -16.15 55.59 21.27
N ASP A 5 -17.24 55.02 21.78
CA ASP A 5 -18.46 55.77 21.98
C ASP A 5 -18.29 56.66 23.22
N ARG A 6 -17.76 57.87 23.01
CA ARG A 6 -17.66 58.90 24.04
C ARG A 6 -19.02 59.53 24.28
N ARG A 7 -19.77 59.07 25.29
CA ARG A 7 -20.70 59.94 26.02
C ARG A 7 -20.71 59.66 27.52
N HIS A 8 -20.24 60.70 28.22
CA HIS A 8 -20.45 61.04 29.63
C HIS A 8 -19.68 60.19 30.66
N GLY A 9 -18.87 60.91 31.44
CA GLY A 9 -17.84 60.34 32.29
C GLY A 9 -18.37 59.75 33.59
N GLN A 10 -17.76 58.64 33.98
CA GLN A 10 -17.37 58.25 35.34
C GLN A 10 -16.62 56.93 35.22
N ASP A 11 -15.57 56.80 36.04
CA ASP A 11 -14.75 55.61 36.29
C ASP A 11 -13.85 55.06 35.18
N ILE A 12 -12.56 55.09 35.50
CA ILE A 12 -11.47 54.38 34.83
C ILE A 12 -11.74 52.89 35.07
N GLY A 13 -12.33 52.23 34.08
CA GLY A 13 -12.80 50.85 34.15
C GLY A 13 -11.65 49.85 34.31
N GLY A 14 -11.76 49.01 35.36
CA GLY A 14 -10.98 47.79 35.55
C GLY A 14 -11.32 46.66 34.55
N PRO A 15 -10.94 45.41 34.86
CA PRO A 15 -10.48 44.36 33.94
C PRO A 15 -11.56 43.65 33.09
N CYS A 16 -12.50 44.37 32.48
CA CYS A 16 -13.71 43.80 31.89
C CYS A 16 -13.91 43.97 30.37
N GLU A 17 -12.91 44.41 29.59
CA GLU A 17 -13.07 44.64 28.14
C GLU A 17 -12.04 43.94 27.24
N LEU A 18 -11.58 42.74 27.61
CA LEU A 18 -11.12 41.72 26.65
C LEU A 18 -12.29 40.74 26.39
N LYS A 19 -13.47 41.27 26.06
CA LYS A 19 -14.70 40.47 25.89
C LYS A 19 -14.76 39.65 24.60
N SER A 20 -13.79 39.83 23.70
CA SER A 20 -13.56 38.97 22.55
C SER A 20 -12.07 38.93 22.24
N PRO A 21 -11.44 37.77 22.00
CA PRO A 21 -10.17 37.70 21.29
C PRO A 21 -10.41 38.34 19.92
N SER A 22 -10.01 39.61 19.79
CA SER A 22 -10.02 40.35 18.52
C SER A 22 -9.20 39.63 17.44
N SER A 23 -8.39 38.64 17.83
CA SER A 23 -7.70 37.68 16.97
C SER A 23 -8.61 36.74 16.17
N PHE A 24 -9.91 36.67 16.47
CA PHE A 24 -10.90 35.87 15.72
C PHE A 24 -11.76 36.70 14.75
N GLY A 25 -11.36 37.93 14.42
CA GLY A 25 -12.12 38.84 13.54
C GLY A 25 -12.51 38.27 12.17
N GLU A 26 -13.49 38.89 11.51
CA GLU A 26 -14.12 38.35 10.28
C GLU A 26 -13.18 38.36 9.07
N ASP A 27 -12.27 39.33 9.00
CA ASP A 27 -11.30 39.48 7.91
C ASP A 27 -9.84 39.35 8.40
N THR A 28 -8.91 39.12 7.47
CA THR A 28 -7.49 38.94 7.77
C THR A 28 -6.87 40.15 8.46
N PHE A 29 -7.36 41.35 8.18
CA PHE A 29 -6.85 42.58 8.78
C PHE A 29 -7.25 42.67 10.26
N GLN A 30 -8.51 42.39 10.59
CA GLN A 30 -8.99 42.35 11.97
C GLN A 30 -8.26 41.31 12.80
N LYS A 31 -8.07 40.09 12.28
CA LYS A 31 -7.30 39.04 12.96
C LYS A 31 -5.87 39.50 13.27
N GLN A 32 -5.21 40.14 12.29
CA GLN A 32 -3.84 40.63 12.44
C GLN A 32 -3.75 41.79 13.45
N VAL A 33 -4.67 42.74 13.39
CA VAL A 33 -4.72 43.86 14.35
C VAL A 33 -4.99 43.33 15.77
N GLY A 34 -5.96 42.43 15.92
CA GLY A 34 -6.27 41.81 17.20
C GLY A 34 -5.08 41.09 17.80
N PHE A 35 -4.32 40.37 16.98
CA PHE A 35 -3.08 39.72 17.40
C PHE A 35 -2.02 40.71 17.90
N GLN A 36 -1.77 41.77 17.14
CA GLN A 36 -0.77 42.79 17.50
C GLN A 36 -1.12 43.50 18.81
N VAL A 37 -2.41 43.81 19.01
CA VAL A 37 -2.90 44.43 20.24
C VAL A 37 -2.76 43.47 21.42
N LEU A 38 -3.14 42.21 21.25
CA LEU A 38 -2.99 41.18 22.28
C LEU A 38 -1.54 41.00 22.69
N GLU A 39 -0.62 40.89 21.73
CA GLU A 39 0.80 40.73 21.98
C GLU A 39 1.38 41.94 22.72
N ALA A 40 1.04 43.16 22.30
CA ALA A 40 1.46 44.37 23.00
C ALA A 40 0.93 44.39 24.43
N TYR A 41 -0.37 44.13 24.62
CA TYR A 41 -0.98 44.15 25.94
C TYR A 41 -0.37 43.10 26.87
N ALA A 42 -0.21 41.86 26.41
CA ALA A 42 0.38 40.78 27.19
C ALA A 42 1.84 41.06 27.62
N ARG A 43 2.60 41.79 26.80
CA ARG A 43 3.98 42.20 27.15
C ARG A 43 4.03 43.25 28.27
N TYR A 44 3.10 44.20 28.28
CA TYR A 44 3.07 45.28 29.28
C TYR A 44 2.21 44.97 30.52
N HIS A 45 1.26 44.03 30.41
CA HIS A 45 0.29 43.65 31.45
C HIS A 45 0.31 42.12 31.66
N ARG A 46 1.50 41.61 32.00
CA ARG A 46 1.75 40.17 32.09
C ARG A 46 0.95 39.47 33.21
N PRO A 47 0.82 40.01 34.44
CA PRO A 47 0.00 39.39 35.48
C PRO A 47 -1.48 39.28 35.09
N GLU A 48 -2.02 40.31 34.43
CA GLU A 48 -3.40 40.33 33.96
C GLU A 48 -3.61 39.34 32.82
N PHE A 49 -2.64 39.24 31.90
CA PHE A 49 -2.68 38.24 30.83
C PHE A 49 -2.60 36.81 31.35
N GLU A 50 -1.79 36.56 32.38
CA GLU A 50 -1.70 35.26 33.07
C GLU A 50 -3.02 34.86 33.73
N GLN A 51 -3.75 35.81 34.31
CA GLN A 51 -5.10 35.55 34.85
C GLN A 51 -6.12 35.32 33.73
N TYR A 52 -6.02 36.05 32.62
CA TYR A 52 -6.92 35.91 31.47
C TYR A 52 -6.75 34.55 30.77
N PHE A 53 -5.53 34.20 30.39
CA PHE A 53 -5.23 32.94 29.70
C PHE A 53 -4.97 31.82 30.71
N SER A 54 -6.01 31.52 31.49
CA SER A 54 -5.99 30.49 32.53
C SER A 54 -6.18 29.08 31.96
N LYS A 55 -5.87 28.07 32.77
CA LYS A 55 -6.09 26.66 32.42
C LYS A 55 -7.55 26.35 32.06
N ASP A 56 -8.50 26.97 32.77
CA ASP A 56 -9.94 26.72 32.57
C ASP A 56 -10.43 27.37 31.28
N PHE A 57 -9.86 28.52 30.91
CA PHE A 57 -10.13 29.14 29.62
C PHE A 57 -9.60 28.30 28.46
N VAL A 58 -8.36 27.81 28.55
CA VAL A 58 -7.79 26.91 27.54
C VAL A 58 -8.60 25.63 27.39
N LEU A 59 -9.03 25.03 28.52
CA LEU A 59 -9.90 23.86 28.51
C LEU A 59 -11.24 24.15 27.82
N GLY A 60 -11.86 25.29 28.15
CA GLY A 60 -13.09 25.75 27.52
C GLY A 60 -12.95 25.90 26.00
N LEU A 61 -11.86 26.51 25.53
CA LEU A 61 -11.56 26.64 24.10
C LEU A 61 -11.45 25.28 23.39
N LEU A 62 -10.72 24.33 23.99
CA LEU A 62 -10.46 23.02 23.39
C LEU A 62 -11.68 22.08 23.41
N GLN A 63 -12.61 22.27 24.34
CA GLN A 63 -13.80 21.43 24.49
C GLN A 63 -15.07 22.03 23.89
N GLN A 64 -15.26 23.34 24.00
CA GLN A 64 -16.51 24.02 23.63
C GLN A 64 -16.35 24.98 22.45
N GLY A 65 -15.12 25.43 22.18
CA GLY A 65 -14.85 26.43 21.15
C GLY A 65 -14.94 27.85 21.69
N TYR A 66 -15.16 28.82 20.81
CA TYR A 66 -15.27 30.23 21.19
C TYR A 66 -16.23 31.00 20.29
N GLY A 67 -17.30 31.55 20.85
CA GLY A 67 -18.32 32.25 20.07
C GLY A 67 -18.94 31.33 19.02
N GLU A 68 -18.79 31.69 17.74
CA GLU A 68 -19.24 30.86 16.61
C GLU A 68 -18.22 29.79 16.18
N LEU A 69 -16.97 29.88 16.66
CA LEU A 69 -15.92 28.92 16.32
C LEU A 69 -16.13 27.62 17.09
N HIS A 70 -16.29 26.53 16.35
CA HIS A 70 -16.35 25.19 16.92
C HIS A 70 -14.99 24.78 17.50
N HIS A 71 -14.96 23.89 18.51
CA HIS A 71 -13.71 23.45 19.17
C HIS A 71 -12.69 22.75 18.24
N LYS A 72 -13.10 22.38 17.03
CA LYS A 72 -12.22 21.80 15.98
C LYS A 72 -11.70 22.84 14.98
N ASP A 73 -12.02 24.12 15.16
CA ASP A 73 -11.53 25.16 14.28
C ASP A 73 -10.01 25.35 14.48
N PRO A 74 -9.19 25.26 13.41
CA PRO A 74 -7.74 25.45 13.50
C PRO A 74 -7.31 26.78 14.12
N ALA A 75 -8.13 27.83 14.02
CA ALA A 75 -7.84 29.14 14.60
C ALA A 75 -7.72 29.09 16.13
N ILE A 76 -8.44 28.18 16.80
CA ILE A 76 -8.34 27.99 18.25
C ILE A 76 -6.93 27.52 18.62
N ILE A 77 -6.37 26.59 17.87
CA ILE A 77 -5.02 26.07 18.11
C ILE A 77 -3.98 27.14 17.80
N ASP A 78 -4.14 27.92 16.73
CA ASP A 78 -3.24 29.04 16.40
C ASP A 78 -3.26 30.12 17.50
N PHE A 79 -4.43 30.40 18.08
CA PHE A 79 -4.58 31.31 19.21
C PHE A 79 -3.87 30.78 20.46
N ILE A 80 -4.16 29.54 20.87
CA ILE A 80 -3.51 28.90 22.04
C ILE A 80 -1.99 28.88 21.85
N HIS A 81 -1.51 28.48 20.68
CA HIS A 81 -0.09 28.42 20.33
C HIS A 81 0.60 29.77 20.55
N SER A 82 -0.05 30.84 20.11
CA SER A 82 0.49 32.19 20.24
C SER A 82 0.48 32.70 21.67
N CYS A 83 -0.59 32.44 22.43
CA CYS A 83 -0.68 32.81 23.83
C CYS A 83 0.35 32.07 24.70
N LEU A 84 0.64 30.80 24.40
CA LEU A 84 1.72 30.05 25.06
C LEU A 84 3.09 30.71 24.88
N ARG A 85 3.39 31.27 23.70
CA ARG A 85 4.65 31.99 23.46
C ARG A 85 4.79 33.23 24.36
N LEU A 86 3.68 33.90 24.66
CA LEU A 86 3.66 35.08 25.52
C LEU A 86 3.81 34.72 27.02
N LEU A 87 3.33 33.54 27.41
CA LEU A 87 3.33 33.03 28.79
C LEU A 87 4.47 32.11 29.16
N ILE A 88 5.39 31.78 28.25
CA ILE A 88 6.41 30.73 28.47
C ILE A 88 7.29 30.96 29.71
N SER A 89 7.43 32.20 30.18
CA SER A 89 8.21 32.52 31.39
C SER A 89 7.36 32.72 32.65
N CYS A 90 6.05 32.44 32.59
CA CYS A 90 5.13 32.51 33.73
C CYS A 90 4.92 31.12 34.33
N PRO A 91 4.83 30.96 35.67
CA PRO A 91 4.67 29.65 36.30
C PRO A 91 3.37 28.92 35.93
N SER A 92 2.27 29.66 35.70
CA SER A 92 0.96 29.10 35.29
C SER A 92 1.01 28.27 34.01
N VAL A 93 2.01 28.48 33.15
CA VAL A 93 2.15 27.74 31.89
C VAL A 93 2.29 26.23 32.12
N LEU A 94 2.82 25.82 33.28
CA LEU A 94 2.97 24.41 33.63
C LEU A 94 1.61 23.71 33.78
N ASP A 95 0.65 24.37 34.40
CA ASP A 95 -0.71 23.85 34.54
C ASP A 95 -1.40 23.77 33.16
N ILE A 96 -1.17 24.78 32.31
CA ILE A 96 -1.70 24.79 30.94
C ILE A 96 -1.11 23.65 30.10
N PHE A 97 0.19 23.39 30.21
CA PHE A 97 0.83 22.24 29.54
C PHE A 97 0.17 20.92 29.97
N SER A 98 -0.13 20.76 31.27
CA SER A 98 -0.81 19.55 31.76
C SER A 98 -2.22 19.37 31.17
N VAL A 99 -2.97 20.46 31.01
CA VAL A 99 -4.30 20.43 30.35
C VAL A 99 -4.15 20.05 28.88
N ILE A 100 -3.22 20.70 28.17
CA ILE A 100 -2.99 20.42 26.75
C ILE A 100 -2.56 18.97 26.54
N GLN A 101 -1.68 18.40 27.37
CA GLN A 101 -1.30 16.98 27.28
C GLN A 101 -2.51 16.04 27.24
N VAL A 102 -3.52 16.27 28.09
CA VAL A 102 -4.73 15.43 28.11
C VAL A 102 -5.59 15.69 26.89
N GLU A 103 -5.82 16.96 26.56
CA GLU A 103 -6.71 17.34 25.48
C GLU A 103 -6.18 16.96 24.09
N VAL A 104 -4.87 17.04 23.84
CA VAL A 104 -4.32 16.66 22.53
C VAL A 104 -4.46 15.17 22.26
N LEU A 105 -4.43 14.32 23.31
CA LEU A 105 -4.74 12.90 23.18
C LEU A 105 -6.21 12.67 22.85
N ARG A 106 -7.14 13.37 23.51
CA ARG A 106 -8.57 13.32 23.16
C ARG A 106 -8.79 13.76 21.72
N MET A 107 -8.21 14.90 21.33
CA MET A 107 -8.34 15.45 19.99
C MET A 107 -7.89 14.47 18.93
N VAL A 108 -6.71 13.84 19.04
CA VAL A 108 -6.26 12.87 18.03
C VAL A 108 -7.14 11.61 17.99
N CYS A 109 -7.79 11.23 19.10
CA CYS A 109 -8.77 10.14 19.10
C CYS A 109 -10.02 10.47 18.27
N GLU A 110 -10.36 11.75 18.14
CA GLU A 110 -11.52 12.23 17.38
C GLU A 110 -11.28 12.35 15.87
N ARG A 111 -10.11 11.92 15.38
CA ARG A 111 -9.75 11.91 13.95
C ARG A 111 -9.86 13.32 13.32
N PRO A 112 -9.08 14.29 13.79
CA PRO A 112 -9.09 15.64 13.25
C PRO A 112 -8.66 15.62 11.77
N ASP A 113 -9.11 16.63 11.02
CA ASP A 113 -8.68 16.81 9.64
C ASP A 113 -7.18 17.17 9.54
N PRO A 114 -6.57 17.09 8.35
CA PRO A 114 -5.15 17.38 8.16
C PRO A 114 -4.74 18.80 8.58
N VAL A 115 -5.63 19.80 8.43
CA VAL A 115 -5.34 21.20 8.74
C VAL A 115 -5.17 21.39 10.24
N LEU A 116 -6.16 20.94 11.02
CA LEU A 116 -6.13 20.99 12.47
C LEU A 116 -4.95 20.17 13.02
N CYS A 117 -4.71 18.98 12.46
CA CYS A 117 -3.59 18.14 12.87
C CYS A 117 -2.23 18.81 12.60
N ALA A 118 -2.09 19.55 11.50
CA ALA A 118 -0.87 20.30 11.18
C ALA A 118 -0.64 21.50 12.11
N ARG A 119 -1.70 22.22 12.51
CA ARG A 119 -1.62 23.27 13.54
C ARG A 119 -1.23 22.70 14.90
N LEU A 120 -1.87 21.61 15.30
CA LEU A 120 -1.51 20.88 16.50
C LEU A 120 -0.05 20.43 16.48
N SER A 121 0.42 19.92 15.34
CA SER A 121 1.81 19.49 15.17
C SER A 121 2.82 20.62 15.30
N THR A 122 2.45 21.82 14.86
CA THR A 122 3.28 23.02 14.99
C THR A 122 3.37 23.45 16.46
N LEU A 123 2.24 23.50 17.17
CA LEU A 123 2.19 23.80 18.60
C LEU A 123 3.04 22.81 19.42
N LEU A 124 2.85 21.51 19.19
CA LEU A 124 3.57 20.46 19.93
C LEU A 124 5.07 20.42 19.63
N SER A 125 5.48 20.85 18.44
CA SER A 125 6.90 20.94 18.08
C SER A 125 7.59 22.09 18.82
N ASP A 126 6.91 23.23 19.00
CA ASP A 126 7.43 24.37 19.76
C ASP A 126 7.37 24.13 21.28
N PHE A 127 6.33 23.42 21.74
CA PHE A 127 6.04 23.16 23.15
C PHE A 127 5.98 21.65 23.41
N VAL A 128 7.14 21.00 23.39
CA VAL A 128 7.26 19.54 23.62
C VAL A 128 6.73 19.09 24.98
N GLN A 129 6.63 20.01 25.95
CA GLN A 129 6.00 19.79 27.25
C GLN A 129 4.51 19.46 27.12
N CYS A 130 3.85 19.82 26.02
CA CYS A 130 2.45 19.49 25.75
C CYS A 130 2.25 18.07 25.19
N ILE A 131 3.32 17.35 24.86
CA ILE A 131 3.22 15.99 24.29
C ILE A 131 2.95 14.99 25.42
N PRO A 132 1.95 14.09 25.28
CA PRO A 132 1.69 13.03 26.25
C PRO A 132 2.93 12.16 26.50
N LYS A 133 3.16 11.75 27.75
CA LYS A 133 4.35 10.99 28.15
C LYS A 133 4.04 9.54 28.49
N ASP A 134 5.09 8.72 28.58
CA ASP A 134 5.04 7.32 28.99
C ASP A 134 3.99 6.51 28.19
N ARG A 135 3.15 5.74 28.89
CA ARG A 135 2.09 4.93 28.28
C ARG A 135 1.11 5.75 27.43
N THR A 136 0.83 6.99 27.85
CA THR A 136 -0.06 7.88 27.07
C THR A 136 0.61 8.44 25.83
N GLY A 137 1.94 8.59 25.83
CA GLY A 137 2.74 8.95 24.65
C GLY A 137 2.70 7.87 23.56
N SER A 138 2.83 6.60 23.94
CA SER A 138 2.66 5.48 23.01
C SER A 138 1.24 5.44 22.42
N LEU A 139 0.22 5.61 23.25
CA LEU A 139 -1.17 5.67 22.79
C LEU A 139 -1.42 6.87 21.86
N PHE A 140 -0.87 8.04 22.20
CA PHE A 140 -0.96 9.24 21.36
C PHE A 140 -0.40 8.97 19.97
N CYS A 141 0.80 8.36 19.88
CA CYS A 141 1.42 8.03 18.60
C CYS A 141 0.56 7.05 17.77
N GLN A 142 0.04 6.00 18.39
CA GLN A 142 -0.86 5.04 17.72
C GLN A 142 -2.15 5.71 17.23
N GLN A 143 -2.74 6.60 18.03
CA GLN A 143 -3.94 7.33 17.62
C GLN A 143 -3.64 8.34 16.53
N LEU A 144 -2.46 8.98 16.53
CA LEU A 144 -2.04 9.86 15.46
C LEU A 144 -1.82 9.10 14.15
N VAL A 145 -1.21 7.90 14.20
CA VAL A 145 -1.09 7.00 13.02
C VAL A 145 -2.47 6.65 12.46
N ARG A 146 -3.41 6.24 13.32
CA ARG A 146 -4.79 5.99 12.91
C ARG A 146 -5.44 7.23 12.32
N THR A 147 -5.20 8.42 12.86
CA THR A 147 -5.73 9.67 12.30
C THR A 147 -5.18 9.95 10.91
N ILE A 148 -3.87 9.75 10.69
CA ILE A 148 -3.25 9.86 9.35
C ILE A 148 -3.91 8.89 8.36
N SER A 149 -4.34 7.70 8.79
CA SER A 149 -5.02 6.76 7.90
C SER A 149 -6.41 7.21 7.45
N TYR A 150 -7.01 8.22 8.08
CA TYR A 150 -8.27 8.85 7.62
C TYR A 150 -8.06 10.12 6.79
N PHE A 151 -6.82 10.60 6.63
CA PHE A 151 -6.59 11.83 5.88
C PHE A 151 -6.99 11.70 4.41
N GLN A 152 -7.81 12.63 3.96
CA GLN A 152 -8.30 12.69 2.58
C GLN A 152 -8.14 14.11 2.04
N CYS A 153 -7.91 14.22 0.74
CA CYS A 153 -7.91 15.47 0.02
C CYS A 153 -8.74 15.28 -1.25
N PHE A 154 -9.85 16.00 -1.34
CA PHE A 154 -10.77 15.98 -2.49
C PHE A 154 -10.54 17.15 -3.45
N ALA A 155 -9.47 17.91 -3.21
CA ALA A 155 -9.10 19.04 -4.03
C ALA A 155 -8.64 18.59 -5.42
N ASN A 156 -9.06 19.34 -6.44
CA ASN A 156 -8.54 19.19 -7.80
C ASN A 156 -7.50 20.26 -8.13
N GLU A 157 -7.36 21.27 -7.28
CA GLU A 157 -6.44 22.38 -7.47
C GLU A 157 -5.03 22.03 -6.96
N GLU A 158 -4.01 22.32 -7.76
CA GLU A 158 -2.62 22.00 -7.42
C GLU A 158 -2.16 22.68 -6.11
N GLN A 159 -2.61 23.91 -5.86
CA GLN A 159 -2.26 24.64 -4.65
C GLN A 159 -2.77 23.94 -3.39
N GLU A 160 -4.02 23.48 -3.39
CA GLU A 160 -4.63 22.76 -2.27
C GLU A 160 -3.97 21.39 -2.06
N LEU A 161 -3.62 20.68 -3.13
CA LEU A 161 -2.88 19.42 -3.05
C LEU A 161 -1.50 19.61 -2.43
N ARG A 162 -0.77 20.66 -2.83
CA ARG A 162 0.54 21.00 -2.23
C ARG A 162 0.39 21.33 -0.74
N GLU A 163 -0.63 22.09 -0.39
CA GLU A 163 -0.91 22.44 1.00
C GLU A 163 -1.29 21.22 1.84
N TYR A 164 -2.10 20.31 1.31
CA TYR A 164 -2.38 19.01 1.94
C TYR A 164 -1.11 18.20 2.19
N VAL A 165 -0.22 18.08 1.19
CA VAL A 165 1.06 17.37 1.36
C VAL A 165 1.92 18.03 2.44
N ASN A 166 1.97 19.37 2.48
CA ASN A 166 2.70 20.11 3.53
C ASN A 166 2.12 19.84 4.92
N GLN A 167 0.80 19.82 5.06
CA GLN A 167 0.10 19.52 6.31
C GLN A 167 0.45 18.12 6.81
N VAL A 168 0.31 17.10 5.95
CA VAL A 168 0.65 15.71 6.29
C VAL A 168 2.14 15.57 6.65
N THR A 169 3.03 16.24 5.93
CA THR A 169 4.47 16.23 6.23
C THR A 169 4.76 16.79 7.62
N ARG A 170 4.09 17.89 8.04
CA ARG A 170 4.25 18.43 9.40
C ARG A 170 3.85 17.42 10.48
N VAL A 171 2.73 16.72 10.27
CA VAL A 171 2.26 15.67 11.20
C VAL A 171 3.27 14.52 11.26
N SER A 172 3.79 14.09 10.11
CA SER A 172 4.83 13.06 10.02
C SER A 172 6.10 13.47 10.78
N THR A 173 6.56 14.71 10.59
CA THR A 173 7.75 15.24 11.26
C THR A 173 7.58 15.31 12.78
N LEU A 174 6.41 15.69 13.29
CA LEU A 174 6.12 15.61 14.73
C LEU A 174 6.32 14.17 15.22
N LEU A 175 5.69 13.20 14.55
CA LEU A 175 5.76 11.81 14.98
C LEU A 175 7.19 11.26 14.93
N GLN A 176 7.96 11.61 13.89
CA GLN A 176 9.38 11.30 13.80
C GLN A 176 10.18 11.90 14.97
N ASN A 177 9.90 13.14 15.34
CA ASN A 177 10.59 13.80 16.46
C ASN A 177 10.26 13.11 17.78
N ILE A 178 9.00 12.70 17.99
CA ILE A 178 8.60 11.92 19.16
C ILE A 178 9.36 10.59 19.21
N TRP A 179 9.45 9.86 18.09
CA TRP A 179 10.23 8.60 18.03
C TRP A 179 11.72 8.78 18.33
N LYS A 180 12.30 9.94 17.98
CA LYS A 180 13.70 10.24 18.30
C LYS A 180 13.90 10.53 19.79
N VAL A 181 12.96 11.25 20.41
CA VAL A 181 13.03 11.63 21.83
C VAL A 181 12.68 10.46 22.73
N ASP A 182 11.66 9.69 22.38
CA ASP A 182 11.23 8.49 23.09
C ASP A 182 11.14 7.29 22.11
N PRO A 183 12.25 6.55 21.92
CA PRO A 183 12.30 5.39 21.02
C PRO A 183 11.32 4.27 21.36
N THR A 184 10.78 4.22 22.59
CA THR A 184 9.83 3.19 23.01
C THR A 184 8.49 3.31 22.27
N THR A 185 8.17 4.50 21.76
CA THR A 185 6.94 4.79 20.99
C THR A 185 7.01 4.33 19.54
N LEU A 186 8.21 4.08 18.99
CA LEU A 186 8.41 3.74 17.57
C LEU A 186 7.73 2.41 17.22
N LEU A 187 8.11 1.32 17.90
CA LEU A 187 7.62 -0.03 17.56
C LEU A 187 6.08 -0.13 17.66
N PRO A 188 5.41 0.36 18.74
CA PRO A 188 3.95 0.39 18.80
C PRO A 188 3.29 1.18 17.67
N SER A 189 3.90 2.28 17.23
CA SER A 189 3.41 3.08 16.10
C SER A 189 3.49 2.31 14.79
N LEU A 190 4.60 1.60 14.57
CA LEU A 190 4.79 0.79 13.36
C LEU A 190 3.86 -0.43 13.35
N GLN A 191 3.66 -1.09 14.49
CA GLN A 191 2.67 -2.15 14.63
C GLN A 191 1.27 -1.65 14.26
N GLU A 192 0.93 -0.41 14.62
CA GLU A 192 -0.33 0.21 14.24
C GLU A 192 -0.43 0.46 12.72
N VAL A 193 0.63 0.96 12.08
CA VAL A 193 0.69 1.08 10.60
C VAL A 193 0.41 -0.27 9.93
N PHE A 194 1.09 -1.33 10.40
CA PHE A 194 0.93 -2.68 9.87
C PHE A 194 -0.46 -3.26 10.12
N SER A 195 -1.03 -3.04 11.29
CA SER A 195 -2.41 -3.42 11.63
C SER A 195 -3.39 -2.78 10.64
N ILE A 196 -3.26 -1.48 10.37
CA ILE A 196 -4.12 -0.75 9.45
C ILE A 196 -3.99 -1.30 8.01
N ILE A 197 -2.78 -1.38 7.47
CA ILE A 197 -2.60 -1.81 6.06
C ILE A 197 -2.91 -3.28 5.84
N SER A 198 -2.74 -4.14 6.84
CA SER A 198 -3.08 -5.56 6.71
C SER A 198 -4.54 -5.88 7.04
N SER A 199 -5.29 -4.95 7.62
CA SER A 199 -6.68 -5.21 8.02
C SER A 199 -7.61 -5.43 6.82
N THR A 200 -8.43 -6.48 6.92
CA THR A 200 -9.49 -6.82 5.96
C THR A 200 -10.88 -6.39 6.43
N GLU A 201 -10.98 -5.87 7.65
CA GLU A 201 -12.25 -5.57 8.33
C GLU A 201 -12.58 -4.07 8.37
N LEU A 202 -11.71 -3.22 7.81
CA LEU A 202 -11.96 -1.77 7.77
C LEU A 202 -13.16 -1.44 6.88
N THR A 203 -14.03 -0.57 7.39
CA THR A 203 -15.17 -0.02 6.65
C THR A 203 -14.77 1.10 5.68
N TYR A 204 -13.50 1.52 5.72
CA TYR A 204 -12.92 2.57 4.90
C TYR A 204 -11.58 2.12 4.31
N GLU A 205 -11.12 2.78 3.25
CA GLU A 205 -9.80 2.51 2.69
C GLU A 205 -8.76 3.43 3.34
N PRO A 206 -7.68 2.89 3.95
CA PRO A 206 -6.62 3.69 4.55
C PRO A 206 -5.97 4.64 3.56
N SER A 207 -5.74 5.86 4.01
CA SER A 207 -5.07 6.88 3.22
C SER A 207 -3.64 6.48 2.83
N ILE A 208 -3.26 6.80 1.59
CA ILE A 208 -1.87 6.74 1.12
C ILE A 208 -0.96 7.72 1.88
N ALA A 209 -1.51 8.67 2.63
CA ALA A 209 -0.76 9.57 3.51
C ALA A 209 0.11 8.81 4.52
N LEU A 210 -0.23 7.57 4.89
CA LEU A 210 0.63 6.73 5.73
C LEU A 210 2.04 6.51 5.16
N ALA A 211 2.21 6.64 3.85
CA ALA A 211 3.52 6.59 3.19
C ALA A 211 4.49 7.68 3.72
N CYS A 212 3.98 8.79 4.24
CA CYS A 212 4.82 9.85 4.81
C CYS A 212 5.63 9.38 6.02
N LEU A 213 5.18 8.33 6.71
CA LEU A 213 5.83 7.80 7.91
C LEU A 213 7.02 6.89 7.56
N VAL A 214 6.92 6.13 6.47
CA VAL A 214 7.83 5.03 6.21
C VAL A 214 9.22 5.45 5.73
N GLN A 215 9.33 6.66 5.19
CA GLN A 215 10.61 7.29 4.83
C GLN A 215 11.50 7.61 6.05
N HIS A 216 10.93 7.64 7.26
CA HIS A 216 11.66 7.99 8.48
C HIS A 216 12.18 6.77 9.26
N ILE A 217 11.88 5.56 8.79
CA ILE A 217 12.13 4.32 9.53
C ILE A 217 13.46 3.69 9.10
N PRO A 218 14.31 3.25 10.05
CA PRO A 218 15.54 2.54 9.71
C PRO A 218 15.28 1.23 8.94
N VAL A 219 16.09 0.96 7.92
CA VAL A 219 15.97 -0.24 7.05
C VAL A 219 15.98 -1.55 7.84
N GLN A 220 16.72 -1.61 8.96
CA GLN A 220 16.78 -2.79 9.82
C GLN A 220 15.41 -3.17 10.41
N MET A 221 14.57 -2.17 10.71
CA MET A 221 13.23 -2.39 11.26
C MET A 221 12.27 -2.94 10.21
N ILE A 222 12.48 -2.59 8.93
CA ILE A 222 11.70 -3.14 7.79
C ILE A 222 11.79 -4.66 7.80
N THR A 223 13.01 -5.20 7.89
CA THR A 223 13.24 -6.65 7.88
C THR A 223 12.51 -7.35 9.03
N VAL A 224 12.52 -6.77 10.24
CA VAL A 224 11.83 -7.33 11.41
C VAL A 224 10.32 -7.36 11.21
N LEU A 225 9.74 -6.25 10.75
CA LEU A 225 8.30 -6.12 10.55
C LEU A 225 7.78 -7.01 9.40
N ILE A 226 8.49 -7.04 8.28
CA ILE A 226 8.16 -7.91 7.14
C ILE A 226 8.28 -9.38 7.53
N LYS A 227 9.32 -9.76 8.28
CA LYS A 227 9.45 -11.13 8.79
C LYS A 227 8.29 -11.49 9.71
N SER A 228 7.89 -10.59 10.61
CA SER A 228 6.73 -10.81 11.48
C SER A 228 5.45 -11.03 10.66
N LEU A 229 5.18 -10.19 9.66
CA LEU A 229 3.97 -10.30 8.83
C LEU A 229 3.91 -11.59 8.01
N THR A 230 5.06 -12.06 7.50
CA THR A 230 5.12 -13.18 6.55
C THR A 230 5.30 -14.54 7.22
N THR A 231 5.81 -14.59 8.47
CA THR A 231 6.10 -15.85 9.17
C THR A 231 5.12 -16.17 10.31
N ASP A 232 4.32 -15.19 10.74
CA ASP A 232 3.29 -15.40 11.76
C ASP A 232 2.11 -16.23 11.20
N GLN A 233 1.85 -17.37 11.82
CA GLN A 233 0.80 -18.31 11.41
C GLN A 233 -0.62 -17.78 11.63
N SER A 234 -0.79 -16.74 12.47
CA SER A 234 -2.08 -16.10 12.71
C SER A 234 -2.50 -15.18 11.57
N VAL A 235 -1.55 -14.72 10.73
CA VAL A 235 -1.80 -13.80 9.63
C VAL A 235 -2.33 -14.57 8.42
N LYS A 236 -3.54 -14.20 7.96
CA LYS A 236 -4.17 -14.84 6.79
C LYS A 236 -3.62 -14.28 5.48
N ASP A 237 -3.75 -15.07 4.41
CA ASP A 237 -3.35 -14.67 3.06
C ASP A 237 -4.05 -13.38 2.59
N SER A 238 -5.32 -13.18 2.97
CA SER A 238 -6.06 -11.96 2.66
C SER A 238 -5.46 -10.71 3.32
N ASN A 239 -4.92 -10.84 4.54
CA ASN A 239 -4.24 -9.74 5.23
C ASN A 239 -2.93 -9.38 4.52
N MET A 240 -2.14 -10.38 4.12
CA MET A 240 -0.90 -10.19 3.35
C MET A 240 -1.17 -9.55 1.99
N THR A 241 -2.22 -9.98 1.29
CA THR A 241 -2.66 -9.36 0.02
C THR A 241 -3.03 -7.90 0.20
N LYS A 242 -3.83 -7.56 1.22
CA LYS A 242 -4.20 -6.15 1.51
C LYS A 242 -2.99 -5.30 1.86
N ALA A 243 -2.08 -5.81 2.69
CA ALA A 243 -0.85 -5.11 3.05
C ALA A 243 0.00 -4.80 1.81
N LEU A 244 0.23 -5.79 0.94
CA LEU A 244 1.01 -5.59 -0.29
C LEU A 244 0.34 -4.59 -1.23
N CYS A 245 -0.97 -4.70 -1.46
CA CYS A 245 -1.71 -3.75 -2.31
C CYS A 245 -1.57 -2.31 -1.80
N ARG A 246 -1.78 -2.08 -0.50
CA ARG A 246 -1.71 -0.73 0.10
C ARG A 246 -0.29 -0.17 0.13
N MET A 247 0.72 -1.02 0.35
CA MET A 247 2.12 -0.60 0.23
C MET A 247 2.49 -0.21 -1.20
N ILE A 248 1.93 -0.86 -2.22
CA ILE A 248 2.12 -0.46 -3.62
C ILE A 248 1.42 0.88 -3.89
N ASP A 249 0.23 1.09 -3.33
CA ASP A 249 -0.53 2.35 -3.48
C ASP A 249 0.23 3.55 -2.89
N TRP A 250 1.09 3.34 -1.89
CA TRP A 250 1.99 4.37 -1.35
C TRP A 250 2.95 4.97 -2.37
N LEU A 251 3.24 4.30 -3.49
CA LEU A 251 4.01 4.91 -4.59
C LEU A 251 3.29 6.12 -5.22
N SER A 252 2.01 6.30 -4.92
CA SER A 252 1.22 7.46 -5.34
C SER A 252 1.36 8.66 -4.40
N TRP A 253 2.02 8.50 -3.23
CA TRP A 253 2.30 9.62 -2.35
C TRP A 253 3.39 10.52 -2.96
N PRO A 254 3.20 11.85 -3.08
CA PRO A 254 4.12 12.72 -3.82
C PRO A 254 5.57 12.73 -3.30
N LEU A 255 5.76 12.46 -2.02
CA LEU A 255 7.06 12.42 -1.34
C LEU A 255 7.45 10.98 -0.96
N ALA A 256 7.00 9.97 -1.72
CA ALA A 256 7.25 8.55 -1.48
C ALA A 256 8.72 8.15 -1.73
N HIS A 257 9.64 8.67 -0.94
CA HIS A 257 11.02 8.18 -0.91
C HIS A 257 11.07 6.84 -0.16
N HIS A 258 11.88 5.91 -0.65
CA HIS A 258 12.16 4.62 -0.02
C HIS A 258 10.96 3.65 0.10
N VAL A 259 9.78 3.98 -0.43
CA VAL A 259 8.61 3.07 -0.45
C VAL A 259 8.93 1.79 -1.23
N ASP A 260 9.75 1.88 -2.26
CA ASP A 260 10.26 0.74 -3.03
C ASP A 260 10.97 -0.30 -2.15
N ILE A 261 11.72 0.14 -1.14
CA ILE A 261 12.41 -0.76 -0.21
C ILE A 261 11.40 -1.60 0.57
N TRP A 262 10.29 -1.00 1.01
CA TRP A 262 9.22 -1.70 1.73
C TRP A 262 8.47 -2.68 0.84
N VAL A 263 8.07 -2.24 -0.35
CA VAL A 263 7.35 -3.08 -1.31
C VAL A 263 8.21 -4.27 -1.73
N ILE A 264 9.46 -4.05 -2.12
CA ILE A 264 10.38 -5.11 -2.54
C ILE A 264 10.70 -6.04 -1.37
N ALA A 265 10.86 -5.53 -0.15
CA ALA A 265 11.07 -6.38 1.02
C ALA A 265 9.87 -7.31 1.26
N LEU A 266 8.63 -6.83 1.13
CA LEU A 266 7.44 -7.66 1.26
C LEU A 266 7.31 -8.67 0.12
N LEU A 267 7.58 -8.28 -1.13
CA LEU A 267 7.57 -9.18 -2.29
C LEU A 267 8.56 -10.34 -2.09
N LYS A 268 9.80 -10.02 -1.68
CA LYS A 268 10.83 -11.02 -1.34
C LYS A 268 10.41 -11.89 -0.15
N GLY A 269 9.82 -11.29 0.89
CA GLY A 269 9.34 -12.00 2.08
C GLY A 269 8.26 -13.04 1.72
N LEU A 270 7.28 -12.65 0.91
CA LEU A 270 6.22 -13.55 0.42
C LEU A 270 6.77 -14.66 -0.48
N ALA A 271 7.76 -14.35 -1.32
CA ALA A 271 8.42 -15.36 -2.15
C ALA A 271 9.17 -16.39 -1.29
N ALA A 272 9.85 -15.96 -0.22
CA ALA A 272 10.55 -16.84 0.70
C ALA A 272 9.62 -17.83 1.43
N VAL A 273 8.38 -17.42 1.73
CA VAL A 273 7.34 -18.28 2.31
C VAL A 273 6.43 -18.92 1.24
N GLN A 274 6.83 -18.89 -0.04
CA GLN A 274 6.16 -19.54 -1.18
C GLN A 274 4.69 -19.09 -1.40
N LYS A 275 4.37 -17.83 -1.08
CA LYS A 275 3.05 -17.23 -1.32
C LYS A 275 2.92 -16.70 -2.75
N PHE A 276 3.24 -17.54 -3.74
CA PHE A 276 3.31 -17.12 -5.15
C PHE A 276 1.97 -16.70 -5.73
N THR A 277 0.85 -17.28 -5.31
CA THR A 277 -0.48 -16.85 -5.76
C THR A 277 -0.76 -15.39 -5.41
N ILE A 278 -0.40 -14.95 -4.20
CA ILE A 278 -0.54 -13.54 -3.78
C ILE A 278 0.32 -12.65 -4.68
N LEU A 279 1.57 -13.05 -4.94
CA LEU A 279 2.49 -12.31 -5.80
C LEU A 279 1.96 -12.18 -7.24
N ILE A 280 1.40 -13.26 -7.79
CA ILE A 280 0.80 -13.28 -9.13
C ILE A 280 -0.40 -12.32 -9.17
N ASP A 281 -1.39 -12.53 -8.30
CA ASP A 281 -2.65 -11.80 -8.32
C ASP A 281 -2.43 -10.30 -8.09
N VAL A 282 -1.57 -9.93 -7.13
CA VAL A 282 -1.27 -8.53 -6.85
C VAL A 282 -0.45 -7.89 -7.96
N THR A 283 0.49 -8.61 -8.59
CA THR A 283 1.24 -8.09 -9.73
C THR A 283 0.28 -7.75 -10.87
N LEU A 284 -0.57 -8.67 -11.27
CA LEU A 284 -1.56 -8.43 -12.34
C LEU A 284 -2.51 -7.28 -11.99
N LEU A 285 -2.91 -7.16 -10.73
CA LEU A 285 -3.79 -6.08 -10.27
C LEU A 285 -3.12 -4.70 -10.25
N LYS A 286 -1.83 -4.60 -9.93
CA LYS A 286 -1.17 -3.32 -9.60
C LYS A 286 -0.08 -2.88 -10.56
N ILE A 287 0.38 -3.73 -11.49
CA ILE A 287 1.55 -3.41 -12.33
C ILE A 287 1.35 -2.16 -13.19
N GLU A 288 0.14 -1.93 -13.70
CA GLU A 288 -0.20 -0.72 -14.44
C GLU A 288 -0.12 0.55 -13.58
N LEU A 289 -0.52 0.47 -12.30
CA LEU A 289 -0.38 1.58 -11.36
C LEU A 289 1.10 1.89 -11.14
N VAL A 290 1.93 0.87 -10.89
CA VAL A 290 3.38 1.03 -10.70
C VAL A 290 4.01 1.65 -11.94
N PHE A 291 3.67 1.17 -13.14
CA PHE A 291 4.16 1.74 -14.39
C PHE A 291 3.76 3.22 -14.54
N ASN A 292 2.52 3.57 -14.20
CA ASN A 292 2.06 4.97 -14.27
C ASN A 292 2.85 5.89 -13.34
N ARG A 293 3.45 5.38 -12.26
CA ARG A 293 4.30 6.19 -11.37
C ARG A 293 5.63 6.60 -12.01
N LEU A 294 6.06 5.95 -13.11
CA LEU A 294 7.29 6.31 -13.83
C LEU A 294 7.24 7.72 -14.46
N TRP A 295 6.03 8.24 -14.72
CA TRP A 295 5.85 9.59 -15.24
C TRP A 295 6.27 10.68 -14.23
N TYR A 296 6.30 10.38 -12.94
CA TYR A 296 6.52 11.36 -11.87
C TYR A 296 7.98 11.33 -11.40
N PRO A 297 8.80 12.37 -11.67
CA PRO A 297 10.25 12.34 -11.44
C PRO A 297 10.68 11.95 -10.02
N ILE A 298 9.94 12.38 -9.00
CA ILE A 298 10.29 12.16 -7.58
C ILE A 298 10.25 10.66 -7.22
N VAL A 299 9.22 9.94 -7.69
CA VAL A 299 9.00 8.52 -7.35
C VAL A 299 9.46 7.57 -8.46
N ARG A 300 9.82 8.11 -9.64
CA ARG A 300 10.17 7.35 -10.85
C ARG A 300 11.19 6.25 -10.60
N GLN A 301 12.27 6.52 -9.87
CA GLN A 301 13.32 5.53 -9.59
C GLN A 301 12.83 4.40 -8.69
N GLY A 302 12.10 4.72 -7.62
CA GLY A 302 11.51 3.69 -6.75
C GLY A 302 10.45 2.85 -7.47
N ALA A 303 9.61 3.50 -8.29
CA ALA A 303 8.64 2.81 -9.13
C ALA A 303 9.30 1.87 -10.16
N LEU A 304 10.42 2.28 -10.76
CA LEU A 304 11.19 1.40 -11.66
C LEU A 304 11.78 0.21 -10.91
N ALA A 305 12.27 0.39 -9.68
CA ALA A 305 12.79 -0.71 -8.88
C ALA A 305 11.70 -1.76 -8.57
N VAL A 306 10.50 -1.30 -8.18
CA VAL A 306 9.34 -2.18 -7.95
C VAL A 306 8.88 -2.85 -9.24
N LEU A 307 8.75 -2.10 -10.34
CA LEU A 307 8.36 -2.64 -11.65
C LEU A 307 9.35 -3.70 -12.14
N SER A 308 10.65 -3.41 -12.03
CA SER A 308 11.72 -4.34 -12.41
C SER A 308 11.62 -5.62 -11.61
N HIS A 309 11.44 -5.53 -10.29
CA HIS A 309 11.27 -6.71 -9.44
C HIS A 309 10.02 -7.52 -9.82
N MET A 310 8.88 -6.86 -10.01
CA MET A 310 7.63 -7.53 -10.41
C MET A 310 7.78 -8.26 -11.76
N LEU A 311 8.27 -7.58 -12.79
CA LEU A 311 8.41 -8.14 -14.14
C LEU A 311 9.47 -9.24 -14.19
N LEU A 312 10.64 -9.01 -13.59
CA LEU A 312 11.73 -9.99 -13.62
C LEU A 312 11.46 -11.23 -12.77
N SER A 313 10.59 -11.13 -11.77
CA SER A 313 10.19 -12.30 -10.97
C SER A 313 8.95 -13.01 -11.52
N PHE A 314 8.06 -12.31 -12.23
CA PHE A 314 6.90 -12.89 -12.91
C PHE A 314 7.32 -13.48 -14.25
N GLN A 315 7.86 -14.71 -14.27
CA GLN A 315 8.45 -15.31 -15.49
C GLN A 315 7.56 -16.35 -16.19
N HIS A 316 6.48 -16.80 -15.58
CA HIS A 316 5.67 -17.94 -16.07
C HIS A 316 4.63 -17.58 -17.14
N SER A 317 4.33 -16.29 -17.36
CA SER A 317 3.37 -15.81 -18.37
C SER A 317 3.71 -14.38 -18.81
N PRO A 318 3.52 -14.01 -20.10
CA PRO A 318 3.78 -12.66 -20.59
C PRO A 318 2.75 -11.62 -20.12
N GLU A 319 1.65 -12.05 -19.50
CA GLU A 319 0.49 -11.23 -19.16
C GLU A 319 0.84 -9.92 -18.44
N ALA A 320 1.62 -9.99 -17.35
CA ALA A 320 2.02 -8.80 -16.60
C ALA A 320 2.82 -7.80 -17.45
N PHE A 321 3.73 -8.30 -18.30
CA PHE A 321 4.49 -7.44 -19.21
C PHE A 321 3.60 -6.84 -20.29
N HIS A 322 2.70 -7.63 -20.86
CA HIS A 322 1.78 -7.17 -21.91
C HIS A 322 0.78 -6.11 -21.42
N LEU A 323 0.41 -6.11 -20.13
CA LEU A 323 -0.39 -5.04 -19.53
C LEU A 323 0.29 -3.66 -19.60
N VAL A 324 1.63 -3.61 -19.55
CA VAL A 324 2.37 -2.33 -19.56
C VAL A 324 2.89 -1.92 -20.93
N VAL A 325 3.00 -2.86 -21.87
CA VAL A 325 3.49 -2.64 -23.25
C VAL A 325 2.88 -1.40 -23.93
N PRO A 326 1.55 -1.16 -23.90
CA PRO A 326 0.94 -0.01 -24.56
C PRO A 326 1.47 1.36 -24.08
N ARG A 327 2.06 1.41 -22.88
CA ARG A 327 2.57 2.65 -22.25
C ARG A 327 4.08 2.83 -22.36
N VAL A 328 4.81 1.83 -22.89
CA VAL A 328 6.27 1.86 -23.03
C VAL A 328 6.74 2.95 -23.99
N VAL A 329 6.17 2.97 -25.21
CA VAL A 329 6.57 3.93 -26.25
C VAL A 329 6.29 5.39 -25.84
N PRO A 330 5.08 5.76 -25.35
CA PRO A 330 4.81 7.13 -24.90
C PRO A 330 5.79 7.61 -23.83
N LEU A 331 6.11 6.76 -22.85
CA LEU A 331 7.04 7.11 -21.78
C LEU A 331 8.47 7.29 -22.32
N ALA A 332 8.96 6.35 -23.14
CA ALA A 332 10.30 6.41 -23.71
C ALA A 332 10.50 7.66 -24.56
N GLN A 333 9.53 7.99 -25.42
CA GLN A 333 9.57 9.19 -26.26
C GLN A 333 9.56 10.47 -25.42
N SER A 334 8.65 10.57 -24.45
CA SER A 334 8.56 11.76 -23.58
C SER A 334 9.88 12.03 -22.86
N LEU A 335 10.53 11.00 -22.32
CA LEU A 335 11.78 11.13 -21.58
C LEU A 335 13.00 11.33 -22.48
N ALA A 336 12.97 10.85 -23.72
CA ALA A 336 14.04 11.11 -24.68
C ALA A 336 14.09 12.58 -25.09
N THR A 337 12.93 13.26 -25.10
CA THR A 337 12.80 14.66 -25.54
C THR A 337 12.80 15.69 -24.41
N ASP A 338 12.76 15.28 -23.14
CA ASP A 338 12.55 16.21 -22.02
C ASP A 338 13.76 17.10 -21.65
N GLY A 339 14.94 16.80 -22.19
CA GLY A 339 16.17 17.57 -21.97
C GLY A 339 16.73 17.48 -20.55
N HIS A 340 16.18 16.63 -19.67
CA HIS A 340 16.65 16.49 -18.29
C HIS A 340 17.84 15.52 -18.19
N SER A 341 18.90 15.93 -17.48
CA SER A 341 20.12 15.12 -17.30
C SER A 341 19.86 13.75 -16.65
N ASN A 342 18.85 13.66 -15.78
CA ASN A 342 18.48 12.42 -15.08
C ASN A 342 17.62 11.45 -15.93
N SER A 343 17.05 11.90 -17.05
CA SER A 343 16.18 11.06 -17.87
C SER A 343 16.96 10.06 -18.72
N LYS A 344 18.17 10.43 -19.18
CA LYS A 344 19.02 9.52 -19.96
C LYS A 344 19.51 8.29 -19.19
N PRO A 345 20.07 8.41 -17.96
CA PRO A 345 20.42 7.24 -17.14
C PRO A 345 19.21 6.36 -16.81
N PHE A 346 18.05 6.97 -16.54
CA PHE A 346 16.80 6.23 -16.31
C PHE A 346 16.39 5.45 -17.56
N LEU A 347 16.42 6.06 -18.74
CA LEU A 347 16.06 5.42 -20.00
C LEU A 347 16.93 4.20 -20.29
N PHE A 348 18.22 4.23 -19.94
CA PHE A 348 19.10 3.06 -20.08
C PHE A 348 18.68 1.89 -19.18
N GLN A 349 18.36 2.16 -17.92
CA GLN A 349 17.87 1.13 -17.00
C GLN A 349 16.52 0.58 -17.44
N PHE A 350 15.62 1.48 -17.87
CA PHE A 350 14.31 1.12 -18.39
C PHE A 350 14.42 0.30 -19.68
N SER A 351 15.23 0.70 -20.65
CA SER A 351 15.43 -0.04 -21.91
C SER A 351 16.05 -1.42 -21.67
N GLU A 352 16.98 -1.54 -20.71
CA GLU A 352 17.54 -2.82 -20.31
C GLU A 352 16.46 -3.78 -19.78
N LEU A 353 15.57 -3.30 -18.89
CA LEU A 353 14.44 -4.09 -18.40
C LEU A 353 13.51 -4.53 -19.54
N ILE A 354 13.15 -3.61 -20.43
CA ILE A 354 12.26 -3.89 -21.56
C ILE A 354 12.89 -4.91 -22.52
N HIS A 355 14.19 -4.80 -22.81
CA HIS A 355 14.91 -5.81 -23.59
C HIS A 355 14.94 -7.17 -22.93
N CYS A 356 15.16 -7.25 -21.60
CA CYS A 356 15.07 -8.51 -20.87
C CYS A 356 13.68 -9.15 -21.01
N MET A 357 12.61 -8.35 -20.91
CA MET A 357 11.24 -8.85 -21.02
C MET A 357 10.89 -9.31 -22.43
N MET A 358 11.26 -8.56 -23.48
CA MET A 358 11.02 -8.97 -24.87
C MET A 358 11.85 -10.20 -25.28
N TYR A 359 13.05 -10.36 -24.71
CA TYR A 359 13.86 -11.56 -24.90
C TYR A 359 13.21 -12.78 -24.26
N HIS A 360 12.78 -12.66 -23.00
CA HIS A 360 12.13 -13.76 -22.27
C HIS A 360 10.78 -14.14 -22.89
N TYR A 361 9.97 -13.15 -23.26
CA TYR A 361 8.67 -13.32 -23.91
C TYR A 361 8.76 -13.05 -25.41
N SER A 362 9.66 -13.75 -26.10
CA SER A 362 9.78 -13.69 -27.56
C SER A 362 8.55 -14.27 -28.29
N GLY A 363 8.42 -13.97 -29.59
CA GLY A 363 7.32 -14.48 -30.42
C GLY A 363 6.16 -13.50 -30.65
N PHE A 364 6.33 -12.21 -30.32
CA PHE A 364 5.32 -11.16 -30.52
C PHE A 364 5.88 -9.94 -31.32
N PRO A 365 6.33 -10.13 -32.58
CA PRO A 365 6.97 -9.06 -33.36
C PRO A 365 6.05 -7.83 -33.55
N ASP A 366 4.81 -8.04 -33.97
CA ASP A 366 3.83 -6.96 -34.20
C ASP A 366 3.60 -6.09 -32.95
N LEU A 367 3.76 -6.67 -31.76
CA LEU A 367 3.60 -5.98 -30.49
C LEU A 367 4.85 -5.19 -30.08
N TYR A 368 6.05 -5.68 -30.43
CA TYR A 368 7.32 -5.16 -29.94
C TYR A 368 8.07 -4.27 -30.94
N ASP A 369 7.77 -4.33 -32.24
CA ASP A 369 8.50 -3.57 -33.26
C ASP A 369 8.49 -2.06 -32.99
N ASN A 370 7.33 -1.51 -32.60
CA ASN A 370 7.21 -0.10 -32.22
C ASN A 370 8.05 0.26 -30.98
N ILE A 371 8.16 -0.67 -30.02
CA ILE A 371 9.02 -0.49 -28.85
C ILE A 371 10.48 -0.48 -29.28
N LEU A 372 10.91 -1.48 -30.05
CA LEU A 372 12.28 -1.61 -30.55
C LEU A 372 12.72 -0.37 -31.33
N GLU A 373 11.85 0.16 -32.19
CA GLU A 373 12.11 1.40 -32.93
C GLU A 373 12.27 2.61 -31.99
N SER A 374 11.44 2.70 -30.94
CA SER A 374 11.50 3.80 -29.96
C SER A 374 12.75 3.80 -29.08
N ILE A 375 13.40 2.65 -28.88
CA ILE A 375 14.58 2.49 -28.03
C ILE A 375 15.86 2.13 -28.80
N LYS A 376 15.84 2.21 -30.13
CA LYS A 376 16.94 1.74 -31.01
C LYS A 376 18.31 2.38 -30.73
N ASP A 377 18.31 3.64 -30.28
CA ASP A 377 19.53 4.41 -30.00
C ASP A 377 20.03 4.18 -28.55
N LEU A 378 19.33 3.38 -27.75
CA LEU A 378 19.71 3.04 -26.38
C LEU A 378 20.55 1.74 -26.35
N PRO A 379 21.42 1.57 -25.34
CA PRO A 379 22.25 0.38 -25.23
C PRO A 379 21.40 -0.90 -25.08
N LYS A 380 21.66 -1.88 -25.95
CA LYS A 380 21.08 -3.23 -25.86
C LYS A 380 21.96 -4.13 -24.98
N PRO A 381 21.42 -4.77 -23.94
CA PRO A 381 22.20 -5.73 -23.14
C PRO A 381 22.56 -6.97 -23.96
N GLY A 382 23.76 -7.51 -23.74
CA GLY A 382 24.18 -8.78 -24.33
C GLY A 382 23.35 -9.95 -23.80
N GLU A 383 23.21 -11.01 -24.60
CA GLU A 383 22.37 -12.16 -24.27
C GLU A 383 22.74 -12.82 -22.93
N ASP A 384 24.04 -12.94 -22.64
CA ASP A 384 24.52 -13.51 -21.36
C ASP A 384 24.09 -12.68 -20.16
N LYS A 385 24.10 -11.34 -20.30
CA LYS A 385 23.64 -10.41 -19.26
C LYS A 385 22.13 -10.57 -19.05
N ILE A 386 21.35 -10.67 -20.11
CA ILE A 386 19.89 -10.88 -20.02
C ILE A 386 19.60 -12.19 -19.28
N LYS A 387 20.23 -13.31 -19.69
CA LYS A 387 20.06 -14.61 -19.03
C LYS A 387 20.44 -14.57 -17.55
N LEU A 388 21.54 -13.89 -17.22
CA LEU A 388 21.98 -13.73 -15.83
C LEU A 388 20.93 -12.99 -14.99
N VAL A 389 20.42 -11.87 -15.49
CA VAL A 389 19.42 -11.03 -14.82
C VAL A 389 18.11 -11.79 -14.60
N LEU A 390 17.63 -12.52 -15.61
CA LEU A 390 16.43 -13.37 -15.50
C LEU A 390 16.62 -14.47 -14.44
N ASN A 391 17.75 -15.18 -14.46
CA ASN A 391 18.02 -16.27 -13.52
C ASN A 391 18.11 -15.80 -12.06
N GLN A 392 18.74 -14.66 -11.80
CA GLN A 392 18.89 -14.10 -10.44
C GLN A 392 17.56 -13.62 -9.86
N SER A 393 16.61 -13.26 -10.71
CA SER A 393 15.38 -12.56 -10.30
C SER A 393 14.17 -13.48 -10.15
N ALA A 394 14.24 -14.74 -10.61
CA ALA A 394 13.16 -15.72 -10.45
C ALA A 394 12.77 -15.90 -8.98
N TRP A 395 11.47 -16.07 -8.69
CA TRP A 395 10.97 -16.22 -7.32
C TRP A 395 11.62 -17.40 -6.58
N THR A 396 11.89 -18.48 -7.31
CA THR A 396 12.61 -19.66 -6.79
C THR A 396 14.06 -19.38 -6.39
N SER A 397 14.75 -18.47 -7.08
CA SER A 397 16.14 -18.07 -6.78
C SER A 397 16.24 -17.21 -5.50
N GLN A 398 15.18 -16.47 -5.14
CA GLN A 398 15.19 -15.55 -3.99
C GLN A 398 15.04 -16.24 -2.63
N SER A 399 14.54 -17.47 -2.61
CA SER A 399 14.45 -18.31 -1.40
C SER A 399 15.82 -18.68 -0.79
N ASN A 400 16.91 -18.51 -1.53
CA ASN A 400 18.29 -18.84 -1.10
C ASN A 400 18.90 -17.82 -0.13
N SER A 401 18.20 -16.73 0.21
CA SER A 401 18.73 -15.70 1.12
C SER A 401 18.77 -16.13 2.60
N PHE A 402 18.10 -17.23 2.97
CA PHE A 402 17.89 -17.62 4.37
C PHE A 402 18.11 -19.13 4.68
N ALA A 403 18.64 -19.94 3.76
CA ALA A 403 18.91 -21.35 4.06
C ALA A 403 20.15 -21.88 3.31
N PRO A 404 21.10 -22.54 3.99
CA PRO A 404 22.22 -23.19 3.33
C PRO A 404 21.81 -24.55 2.77
N GLY A 405 22.12 -24.75 1.48
CA GLY A 405 22.60 -26.01 0.91
C GLY A 405 21.75 -27.26 1.10
N PHE A 406 20.72 -27.44 0.26
CA PHE A 406 20.35 -28.77 -0.22
C PHE A 406 19.96 -28.68 -1.70
N LEU A 407 20.63 -29.46 -2.55
CA LEU A 407 20.25 -29.68 -3.95
C LEU A 407 18.83 -30.27 -3.97
N ARG A 408 17.83 -29.45 -4.29
CA ARG A 408 16.45 -29.92 -4.42
C ARG A 408 16.27 -30.67 -5.75
N PRO A 409 15.57 -31.81 -5.77
CA PRO A 409 14.99 -32.35 -6.99
C PRO A 409 14.03 -31.30 -7.58
N SER A 410 13.93 -31.21 -8.91
CA SER A 410 13.03 -30.28 -9.62
C SER A 410 11.63 -30.25 -8.99
N GLY A 411 11.35 -29.18 -8.24
CA GLY A 411 10.12 -29.00 -7.47
C GLY A 411 8.95 -28.56 -8.35
N LYS A 412 7.79 -28.31 -7.74
CA LYS A 412 6.63 -27.75 -8.44
C LYS A 412 6.95 -26.43 -9.14
N SER A 413 6.16 -26.14 -10.19
CA SER A 413 6.19 -24.82 -10.83
C SER A 413 5.90 -23.71 -9.82
N GLU A 414 6.38 -22.49 -10.11
CA GLU A 414 6.21 -21.33 -9.22
C GLU A 414 4.73 -20.99 -8.98
N THR A 415 3.82 -21.38 -9.89
CA THR A 415 2.37 -21.23 -9.70
C THR A 415 1.78 -22.15 -8.61
N GLY A 416 2.58 -23.07 -8.05
CA GLY A 416 2.11 -24.14 -7.17
C GLY A 416 1.28 -25.22 -7.89
N LYS A 417 1.03 -25.07 -9.20
CA LYS A 417 0.30 -26.04 -10.02
C LYS A 417 1.21 -27.18 -10.47
N THR A 418 0.58 -28.35 -10.60
CA THR A 418 1.22 -29.57 -11.07
C THR A 418 1.03 -29.71 -12.57
N GLY A 419 2.11 -29.89 -13.32
CA GLY A 419 2.06 -30.17 -14.75
C GLY A 419 1.58 -31.59 -15.08
N LEU A 420 1.29 -31.84 -16.36
CA LEU A 420 1.07 -33.20 -16.88
C LEU A 420 2.19 -33.57 -17.85
N VAL A 421 2.82 -34.73 -17.64
CA VAL A 421 3.86 -35.23 -18.53
C VAL A 421 3.25 -35.54 -19.90
N ASN A 422 3.85 -35.05 -20.98
CA ASN A 422 3.47 -35.45 -22.34
C ASN A 422 4.01 -36.87 -22.58
N LEU A 423 3.11 -37.83 -22.79
CA LEU A 423 3.44 -39.25 -22.93
C LEU A 423 3.63 -39.68 -24.39
N GLY A 424 3.90 -38.71 -25.28
CA GLY A 424 4.03 -38.91 -26.73
C GLY A 424 2.76 -38.49 -27.46
N ASN A 425 2.78 -37.29 -28.06
CA ASN A 425 1.64 -36.68 -28.76
C ASN A 425 0.33 -36.62 -27.92
N THR A 426 0.42 -36.51 -26.59
CA THR A 426 -0.76 -36.43 -25.69
C THR A 426 -1.09 -35.02 -25.23
N CYS A 427 -0.56 -33.98 -25.88
CA CYS A 427 -0.82 -32.58 -25.52
C CYS A 427 -2.32 -32.24 -25.59
N TYR A 428 -3.05 -32.79 -26.55
CA TYR A 428 -4.50 -32.62 -26.70
C TYR A 428 -5.27 -33.03 -25.43
N MET A 429 -4.92 -34.17 -24.82
CA MET A 429 -5.51 -34.66 -23.58
C MET A 429 -5.06 -33.81 -22.38
N ASN A 430 -3.76 -33.50 -22.30
CA ASN A 430 -3.20 -32.75 -21.18
C ASN A 430 -3.84 -31.37 -21.05
N SER A 431 -4.06 -30.67 -22.17
CA SER A 431 -4.73 -29.36 -22.18
C SER A 431 -6.17 -29.46 -21.67
N ILE A 432 -6.96 -30.43 -22.15
CA ILE A 432 -8.34 -30.64 -21.68
C ILE A 432 -8.39 -30.97 -20.18
N LEU A 433 -7.51 -31.82 -19.68
CA LEU A 433 -7.47 -32.19 -18.26
C LEU A 433 -7.12 -31.01 -17.36
N GLN A 434 -6.18 -30.15 -17.77
CA GLN A 434 -5.86 -28.93 -17.04
C GLN A 434 -7.03 -27.93 -17.05
N THR A 435 -7.69 -27.75 -18.20
CA THR A 435 -8.89 -26.90 -18.31
C THR A 435 -10.00 -27.37 -17.37
N LEU A 436 -10.33 -28.68 -17.39
CA LEU A 436 -11.33 -29.25 -16.50
C LEU A 436 -10.94 -29.14 -15.02
N PHE A 437 -9.66 -29.34 -14.68
CA PHE A 437 -9.18 -29.20 -13.30
C PHE A 437 -9.24 -27.75 -12.77
N MET A 438 -9.07 -26.77 -13.66
CA MET A 438 -9.17 -25.35 -13.30
C MET A 438 -10.63 -24.87 -13.17
N ALA A 439 -11.59 -25.56 -13.77
CA ALA A 439 -13.02 -25.36 -13.52
C ALA A 439 -13.38 -25.78 -12.09
N THR A 440 -13.41 -24.80 -11.18
CA THR A 440 -13.40 -25.04 -9.73
C THR A 440 -14.58 -25.87 -9.24
N ASP A 441 -15.79 -25.63 -9.74
CA ASP A 441 -16.98 -26.38 -9.32
C ASP A 441 -16.95 -27.82 -9.83
N PHE A 442 -16.51 -28.02 -11.07
CA PHE A 442 -16.29 -29.35 -11.63
C PHE A 442 -15.24 -30.12 -10.83
N ARG A 443 -14.09 -29.51 -10.54
CA ARG A 443 -13.03 -30.10 -9.71
C ARG A 443 -13.56 -30.51 -8.33
N ARG A 444 -14.29 -29.63 -7.63
CA ARG A 444 -14.87 -29.94 -6.31
C ARG A 444 -15.84 -31.10 -6.39
N HIS A 445 -16.72 -31.08 -7.39
CA HIS A 445 -17.69 -32.15 -7.61
C HIS A 445 -16.99 -33.50 -7.79
N VAL A 446 -16.05 -33.60 -8.75
CA VAL A 446 -15.27 -34.82 -9.02
C VAL A 446 -14.54 -35.33 -7.76
N LEU A 447 -13.92 -34.44 -6.99
CA LEU A 447 -13.22 -34.81 -5.75
C LEU A 447 -14.17 -35.24 -4.61
N SER A 448 -15.44 -34.83 -4.64
CA SER A 448 -16.45 -35.17 -3.63
C SER A 448 -17.25 -36.45 -3.90
N LEU A 449 -17.10 -37.05 -5.08
CA LEU A 449 -17.85 -38.24 -5.49
C LEU A 449 -17.56 -39.43 -4.56
N LYS A 450 -18.61 -39.96 -3.91
CA LYS A 450 -18.58 -41.21 -3.14
C LYS A 450 -18.74 -42.40 -4.09
N MET A 451 -17.62 -42.96 -4.52
CA MET A 451 -17.62 -43.96 -5.59
C MET A 451 -17.88 -45.39 -5.09
N ASN A 452 -19.14 -45.71 -4.79
CA ASN A 452 -19.62 -47.06 -4.46
C ASN A 452 -19.94 -47.85 -5.74
N GLY A 453 -18.95 -48.52 -6.34
CA GLY A 453 -19.14 -49.38 -7.53
C GLY A 453 -18.64 -48.83 -8.88
N SER A 454 -19.07 -49.47 -9.98
CA SER A 454 -18.43 -49.75 -11.29
C SER A 454 -17.93 -48.62 -12.22
N GLU A 455 -17.86 -47.35 -11.82
CA GLU A 455 -17.35 -46.31 -12.74
C GLU A 455 -15.81 -46.22 -12.76
N ARG A 456 -15.18 -47.13 -13.52
CA ARG A 456 -13.72 -47.26 -13.62
C ARG A 456 -13.02 -46.00 -14.14
N LEU A 457 -13.67 -45.23 -15.02
CA LEU A 457 -13.08 -44.02 -15.61
C LEU A 457 -13.12 -42.82 -14.65
N MET A 458 -14.24 -42.60 -13.97
CA MET A 458 -14.39 -41.48 -13.04
C MET A 458 -13.47 -41.61 -11.83
N LYS A 459 -13.29 -42.83 -11.30
CA LYS A 459 -12.28 -43.09 -10.24
C LYS A 459 -10.87 -42.70 -10.68
N LYS A 460 -10.51 -42.94 -11.95
CA LYS A 460 -9.21 -42.56 -12.50
C LYS A 460 -9.10 -41.05 -12.71
N LEU A 461 -10.18 -40.36 -13.09
CA LEU A 461 -10.22 -38.90 -13.16
C LEU A 461 -10.08 -38.26 -11.78
N GLN A 462 -10.84 -38.76 -10.79
CA GLN A 462 -10.76 -38.33 -9.40
C GLN A 462 -9.35 -38.51 -8.84
N LEU A 463 -8.73 -39.67 -9.07
CA LEU A 463 -7.34 -39.93 -8.66
C LEU A 463 -6.36 -38.98 -9.36
N LEU A 464 -6.53 -38.72 -10.65
CA LEU A 464 -5.72 -37.75 -11.39
C LEU A 464 -5.86 -36.34 -10.80
N PHE A 465 -7.08 -35.90 -10.48
CA PHE A 465 -7.33 -34.60 -9.85
C PHE A 465 -6.74 -34.53 -8.44
N ALA A 466 -6.81 -35.62 -7.67
CA ALA A 466 -6.15 -35.71 -6.37
C ALA A 466 -4.62 -35.58 -6.52
N PHE A 467 -4.01 -36.22 -7.53
CA PHE A 467 -2.59 -36.04 -7.82
C PHE A 467 -2.25 -34.62 -8.25
N LEU A 468 -3.04 -34.00 -9.12
CA LEU A 468 -2.83 -32.60 -9.53
C LEU A 468 -2.93 -31.64 -8.34
N ALA A 469 -3.84 -31.91 -7.39
CA ALA A 469 -4.03 -31.12 -6.19
C ALA A 469 -2.91 -31.32 -5.15
N HIS A 470 -2.44 -32.56 -4.95
CA HIS A 470 -1.68 -32.91 -3.74
C HIS A 470 -0.27 -33.47 -3.97
N THR A 471 0.10 -33.87 -5.19
CA THR A 471 1.48 -34.36 -5.43
C THR A 471 2.52 -33.29 -5.07
N GLN A 472 3.76 -33.66 -4.79
CA GLN A 472 4.89 -32.72 -4.62
C GLN A 472 5.80 -32.66 -5.86
N ARG A 473 5.51 -33.46 -6.88
CA ARG A 473 6.27 -33.50 -8.14
C ARG A 473 5.91 -32.32 -9.03
N ALA A 474 6.86 -31.88 -9.86
CA ALA A 474 6.65 -30.88 -10.90
C ALA A 474 5.53 -31.24 -11.88
N ALA A 475 5.45 -32.53 -12.25
CA ALA A 475 4.44 -33.04 -13.15
C ALA A 475 4.00 -34.47 -12.77
N TYR A 476 2.74 -34.78 -13.10
CA TYR A 476 2.15 -36.10 -12.98
C TYR A 476 2.04 -36.76 -14.36
N ALA A 477 2.30 -38.07 -14.44
CA ALA A 477 2.19 -38.84 -15.68
C ALA A 477 0.83 -39.56 -15.74
N PRO A 478 -0.14 -39.11 -16.56
CA PRO A 478 -1.52 -39.63 -16.54
C PRO A 478 -1.69 -40.96 -17.29
N LYS A 479 -0.74 -41.90 -17.18
CA LYS A 479 -0.72 -43.16 -17.96
C LYS A 479 -2.03 -43.96 -17.82
N HIS A 480 -2.45 -44.19 -16.58
CA HIS A 480 -3.64 -44.99 -16.29
C HIS A 480 -4.94 -44.33 -16.75
N PHE A 481 -4.96 -43.00 -16.84
CA PHE A 481 -6.11 -42.25 -17.32
C PHE A 481 -6.14 -42.22 -18.85
N LEU A 482 -4.98 -42.02 -19.49
CA LEU A 482 -4.82 -42.12 -20.95
C LEU A 482 -5.33 -43.46 -21.48
N GLU A 483 -4.91 -44.56 -20.86
CA GLU A 483 -5.34 -45.92 -21.24
C GLU A 483 -6.86 -46.12 -21.13
N ALA A 484 -7.49 -45.51 -20.13
CA ALA A 484 -8.92 -45.70 -19.85
C ALA A 484 -9.83 -44.73 -20.61
N SER A 485 -9.32 -43.55 -20.99
CA SER A 485 -10.09 -42.45 -21.60
C SER A 485 -9.89 -42.32 -23.11
N ARG A 486 -9.00 -43.12 -23.72
CA ARG A 486 -8.72 -43.04 -25.16
C ARG A 486 -9.94 -43.49 -25.98
N PRO A 487 -10.44 -42.65 -26.92
CA PRO A 487 -11.44 -43.06 -27.89
C PRO A 487 -10.98 -44.30 -28.69
N PRO A 488 -11.87 -45.27 -28.99
CA PRO A 488 -11.48 -46.49 -29.70
C PRO A 488 -10.84 -46.23 -31.08
N TRP A 489 -11.22 -45.13 -31.74
CA TRP A 489 -10.70 -44.73 -33.05
C TRP A 489 -9.42 -43.86 -32.97
N PHE A 490 -8.93 -43.55 -31.78
CA PHE A 490 -7.67 -42.81 -31.63
C PHE A 490 -6.47 -43.75 -31.69
N ASN A 491 -5.61 -43.53 -32.69
CA ASN A 491 -4.32 -44.20 -32.80
C ASN A 491 -3.38 -43.76 -31.68
N ALA A 492 -2.79 -44.74 -30.99
CA ALA A 492 -1.84 -44.47 -29.91
C ALA A 492 -0.57 -43.83 -30.47
N GLY A 493 -0.10 -42.77 -29.82
CA GLY A 493 1.12 -42.05 -30.23
C GLY A 493 0.92 -41.07 -31.40
N SER A 494 -0.28 -40.93 -31.95
CA SER A 494 -0.61 -39.90 -32.95
C SER A 494 -1.16 -38.63 -32.28
N GLN A 495 -0.97 -37.48 -32.93
CA GLN A 495 -1.67 -36.25 -32.54
C GLN A 495 -3.18 -36.41 -32.80
N GLN A 496 -4.01 -35.76 -31.98
CA GLN A 496 -5.47 -35.88 -32.02
C GLN A 496 -6.11 -34.51 -31.76
N ASP A 497 -7.38 -34.35 -32.16
CA ASP A 497 -8.17 -33.16 -31.87
C ASP A 497 -8.61 -33.13 -30.40
N CYS A 498 -8.28 -32.05 -29.69
CA CYS A 498 -8.61 -31.88 -28.27
C CYS A 498 -10.12 -31.69 -28.03
N SER A 499 -10.84 -31.08 -28.97
CA SER A 499 -12.30 -30.90 -28.91
C SER A 499 -13.03 -32.22 -29.11
N GLU A 500 -12.55 -33.06 -30.03
CA GLU A 500 -13.08 -34.42 -30.22
C GLU A 500 -12.84 -35.28 -28.97
N TYR A 501 -11.64 -35.21 -28.40
CA TYR A 501 -11.34 -35.89 -27.13
C TYR A 501 -12.23 -35.42 -25.98
N LEU A 502 -12.44 -34.11 -25.85
CA LEU A 502 -13.34 -33.54 -24.83
C LEU A 502 -14.76 -34.07 -25.00
N ARG A 503 -15.33 -34.00 -26.21
CA ARG A 503 -16.69 -34.52 -26.48
C ARG A 503 -16.83 -35.97 -26.06
N PHE A 504 -15.91 -36.84 -26.50
CA PHE A 504 -15.90 -38.25 -26.10
C PHE A 504 -15.80 -38.44 -24.58
N LEU A 505 -14.96 -37.65 -23.91
CA LEU A 505 -14.79 -37.71 -22.46
C LEU A 505 -16.08 -37.28 -21.73
N LEU A 506 -16.77 -36.26 -22.22
CA LEU A 506 -18.06 -35.81 -21.67
C LEU A 506 -19.15 -36.88 -21.88
N ASP A 507 -19.24 -37.45 -23.09
CA ASP A 507 -20.21 -38.49 -23.43
C ASP A 507 -20.02 -39.78 -22.62
N ARG A 508 -18.76 -40.17 -22.36
CA ARG A 508 -18.43 -41.34 -21.51
C ARG A 508 -18.82 -41.15 -20.04
N ASN A 509 -19.02 -39.91 -19.62
CA ASN A 509 -19.38 -39.53 -18.25
C ASN A 509 -20.76 -38.82 -18.22
N HIS A 510 -21.58 -39.01 -19.26
CA HIS A 510 -22.81 -38.27 -19.51
C HIS A 510 -23.85 -38.40 -18.38
N GLN A 511 -23.85 -39.51 -17.64
CA GLN A 511 -24.73 -39.71 -16.47
C GLN A 511 -24.42 -38.76 -15.28
N LEU A 512 -23.29 -38.05 -15.30
CA LEU A 512 -22.86 -37.11 -14.25
C LEU A 512 -22.73 -35.65 -14.73
N PHE A 513 -22.70 -35.38 -16.04
CA PHE A 513 -22.76 -34.01 -16.57
C PHE A 513 -24.18 -33.41 -16.58
N LEU A 514 -25.19 -34.22 -16.26
CA LEU A 514 -26.53 -33.78 -15.90
C LEU A 514 -26.87 -34.26 -14.48
N PRO A 515 -26.64 -33.44 -13.44
CA PRO A 515 -27.40 -33.52 -12.21
C PRO A 515 -28.21 -32.24 -12.06
N SER A 516 -29.54 -32.37 -12.04
CA SER A 516 -30.39 -31.50 -11.23
C SER A 516 -30.13 -29.99 -11.35
N PHE A 517 -30.15 -29.43 -12.57
CA PHE A 517 -30.56 -28.04 -12.74
C PHE A 517 -32.09 -27.98 -12.59
N ASP A 518 -32.59 -28.31 -11.40
CA ASP A 518 -33.90 -27.81 -10.97
C ASP A 518 -33.71 -26.30 -10.76
N VAL A 519 -33.95 -25.54 -11.81
CA VAL A 519 -34.29 -24.13 -11.70
C VAL A 519 -35.61 -24.09 -10.93
N LYS A 520 -35.54 -24.04 -9.61
CA LYS A 520 -36.65 -23.52 -8.82
C LYS A 520 -36.75 -22.04 -9.14
N VAL A 521 -37.58 -21.74 -10.14
CA VAL A 521 -38.21 -20.43 -10.26
C VAL A 521 -39.13 -20.29 -9.05
N ALA A 522 -38.72 -19.47 -8.10
CA ALA A 522 -39.59 -18.81 -7.14
C ALA A 522 -38.94 -17.48 -6.75
#